data_AF-A0A845U2N2-F1
#
_entry.id   AF-A0A845U2N2-F1
#
_cell.length_a   1.000
_cell.length_b   1.000
_cell.length_c   1.000
_cell.angle_alpha   90.00
_cell.angle_beta   90.00
_cell.angle_gamma   90.00
#
_symmetry.space_group_name_H-M   'P 1'
#
loop_
_entity.id
_entity.type
_entity.pdbx_description
1 polymer ?
#
loop_
_entity_poly.entity_id
_entity_poly.type
_entity_poly.pdbx_seq_one_letter_code
_entity_poly.pdbx_strand_id
1 'polypeptide(L)'
;MSNPAMKTWVRQLELEKNRCQSCGMPLQFDPQGGGSEADGSHSTRYCSYCYAAGQFREPELTLDGMQQRVRQLMRKREAPWYARAYMAHRIPTLARWRGCKKR
;
A
#
# COMPACT_ATOMS: atom_id res chain seq x y z
N MET A 1 -15.76 24.86 -16.51
CA MET A 1 -14.52 24.50 -17.24
C MET A 1 -13.44 24.14 -16.22
N SER A 2 -13.15 22.85 -16.01
CA SER A 2 -12.20 22.42 -14.97
C SER A 2 -10.76 22.46 -15.50
N ASN A 3 -9.94 23.33 -14.91
CA ASN A 3 -8.52 23.54 -15.22
C ASN A 3 -7.72 22.21 -15.11
N PRO A 4 -6.99 21.80 -16.16
CA PRO A 4 -6.23 20.55 -16.20
C PRO A 4 -5.14 20.45 -15.11
N ALA A 5 -4.59 21.58 -14.65
CA ALA A 5 -3.67 21.60 -13.52
C ALA A 5 -4.38 21.15 -12.23
N MET A 6 -5.54 21.71 -11.92
CA MET A 6 -6.32 21.34 -10.72
C MET A 6 -6.67 19.84 -10.70
N LYS A 7 -7.04 19.26 -11.85
CA LYS A 7 -7.34 17.81 -11.94
C LYS A 7 -6.12 16.96 -11.63
N THR A 8 -4.94 17.40 -12.07
CA THR A 8 -3.67 16.71 -11.82
C THR A 8 -3.31 16.78 -10.33
N TRP A 9 -3.48 17.95 -9.71
CA TRP A 9 -3.26 18.16 -8.28
C TRP A 9 -4.22 17.34 -7.40
N VAL A 10 -5.53 17.32 -7.71
CA VAL A 10 -6.53 16.52 -6.98
C VAL A 10 -6.21 15.02 -7.08
N ARG A 11 -5.88 14.54 -8.29
CA ARG A 11 -5.48 13.14 -8.51
C ARG A 11 -4.22 12.77 -7.72
N GLN A 12 -3.27 13.70 -7.61
CA GLN A 12 -2.04 13.49 -6.86
C GLN A 12 -2.30 13.48 -5.34
N LEU A 13 -3.21 14.31 -4.85
CA LEU A 13 -3.67 14.29 -3.45
C LEU A 13 -4.43 13.00 -3.08
N GLU A 14 -5.31 12.51 -3.95
CA GLU A 14 -6.04 11.25 -3.73
C GLU A 14 -5.10 10.03 -3.71
N LEU A 15 -4.11 10.04 -4.60
CA LEU A 15 -2.98 9.09 -4.64
C LEU A 15 -2.20 9.03 -3.32
N GLU A 16 -2.00 10.18 -2.68
CA GLU A 16 -1.29 10.25 -1.42
C GLU A 16 -2.15 9.84 -0.23
N LYS A 17 -3.44 10.19 -0.25
CA LYS A 17 -4.38 9.96 0.85
C LYS A 17 -4.76 8.48 1.01
N ASN A 18 -4.94 7.74 -0.08
CA ASN A 18 -5.45 6.37 -0.04
C ASN A 18 -4.38 5.33 -0.40
N ARG A 19 -3.50 5.05 0.57
CA ARG A 19 -2.49 3.99 0.47
C ARG A 19 -2.83 2.81 1.37
N CYS A 20 -2.55 1.61 0.87
CA CYS A 20 -2.68 0.37 1.61
C CYS A 20 -1.87 0.41 2.91
N GLN A 21 -2.54 0.19 4.03
CA GLN A 21 -1.96 0.20 5.38
C GLN A 21 -1.19 -1.09 5.73
N SER A 22 -0.87 -1.92 4.73
CA SER A 22 -0.05 -3.12 4.84
C SER A 22 1.21 -3.03 3.95
N CYS A 23 1.07 -2.72 2.65
CA CYS A 23 2.21 -2.67 1.73
C CYS A 23 2.57 -1.27 1.22
N GLY A 24 1.80 -0.23 1.56
CA GLY A 24 2.04 1.15 1.12
C GLY A 24 1.66 1.44 -0.34
N MET A 25 1.10 0.47 -1.06
CA MET A 25 0.63 0.64 -2.44
C MET A 25 -0.60 1.56 -2.48
N PRO A 26 -0.66 2.58 -3.37
CA PRO A 26 -1.88 3.37 -3.56
C PRO A 26 -3.04 2.47 -4.02
N LEU A 27 -4.19 2.59 -3.37
CA LEU A 27 -5.35 1.72 -3.62
C LEU A 27 -5.95 1.92 -5.01
N GLN A 28 -5.80 3.09 -5.61
CA GLN A 28 -6.23 3.32 -6.99
C GLN A 28 -5.46 2.48 -8.04
N PHE A 29 -4.29 1.92 -7.69
CA PHE A 29 -3.55 1.00 -8.55
C PHE A 29 -3.90 -0.46 -8.28
N ASP A 30 -4.82 -0.72 -7.36
CA ASP A 30 -5.38 -2.04 -7.14
C ASP A 30 -6.43 -2.32 -8.22
N PRO A 31 -6.29 -3.40 -9.01
CA PRO A 31 -7.29 -3.75 -10.02
C PRO A 31 -8.68 -4.01 -9.46
N GLN A 32 -8.79 -4.35 -8.17
CA GLN A 32 -10.06 -4.59 -7.49
C GLN A 32 -10.56 -3.36 -6.71
N GLY A 33 -9.84 -2.23 -6.77
CA GLY A 33 -10.20 -1.00 -6.03
C GLY A 33 -10.03 -1.07 -4.52
N GLY A 34 -9.59 -2.21 -3.97
CA GLY A 34 -9.37 -2.46 -2.55
C GLY A 34 -9.43 -3.95 -2.24
N GLY A 35 -9.07 -4.31 -1.01
CA GLY A 35 -9.35 -5.64 -0.47
C GLY A 35 -10.83 -5.83 -0.20
N SER A 36 -11.24 -7.03 0.22
CA SER A 36 -12.63 -7.30 0.65
C SER A 36 -12.72 -7.54 2.15
N GLU A 37 -13.73 -6.96 2.77
CA GLU A 37 -14.12 -7.21 4.15
C GLU A 37 -14.93 -8.52 4.25
N ALA A 38 -15.23 -8.98 5.47
CA ALA A 38 -15.94 -10.25 5.69
C ALA A 38 -17.38 -10.24 5.16
N ASP A 39 -17.99 -9.06 5.04
CA ASP A 39 -19.32 -8.83 4.49
C ASP A 39 -19.35 -8.72 2.95
N GLY A 40 -18.17 -8.81 2.31
CA GLY A 40 -18.02 -8.65 0.86
C GLY A 40 -17.87 -7.19 0.39
N SER A 41 -17.91 -6.21 1.30
CA SER A 41 -17.65 -4.81 0.97
C SER A 41 -16.16 -4.55 0.69
N HIS A 42 -15.83 -3.44 0.00
CA HIS A 42 -14.45 -3.09 -0.28
C HIS A 42 -13.77 -2.39 0.90
N SER A 43 -12.55 -2.84 1.20
CA SER A 43 -11.68 -2.22 2.19
C SER A 43 -11.07 -0.93 1.65
N THR A 44 -11.32 0.17 2.35
CA THR A 44 -10.72 1.48 2.06
C THR A 44 -9.29 1.62 2.62
N ARG A 45 -8.80 0.61 3.35
CA ARG A 45 -7.51 0.64 4.04
C ARG A 45 -6.50 -0.34 3.48
N TYR A 46 -6.94 -1.43 2.87
CA TYR A 46 -6.07 -2.50 2.39
C TYR A 46 -6.32 -2.78 0.91
N CYS A 47 -5.28 -3.22 0.20
CA CYS A 47 -5.42 -3.67 -1.18
C CYS A 47 -5.74 -5.17 -1.22
N SER A 48 -6.29 -5.62 -2.33
CA SER A 48 -6.69 -6.99 -2.62
C SER A 48 -5.55 -8.00 -2.53
N TYR A 49 -4.31 -7.56 -2.77
CA TYR A 49 -3.11 -8.39 -2.62
C TYR A 49 -2.73 -8.64 -1.16
N CYS A 50 -3.08 -7.72 -0.24
CA CYS A 50 -2.76 -7.86 1.18
C CYS A 50 -3.92 -8.46 1.98
N TYR A 51 -5.16 -8.17 1.60
CA TYR A 51 -6.35 -8.43 2.39
C TYR A 51 -7.51 -8.87 1.50
N ALA A 52 -8.20 -9.93 1.91
CA ALA A 52 -9.37 -10.46 1.23
C ALA A 52 -10.28 -11.20 2.22
N ALA A 53 -11.58 -11.09 2.02
CA ALA A 53 -12.63 -11.74 2.80
C ALA A 53 -12.46 -11.57 4.32
N GLY A 54 -12.10 -10.36 4.77
CA GLY A 54 -11.95 -10.08 6.19
C GLY A 54 -10.60 -10.49 6.80
N GLN A 55 -9.68 -11.05 6.01
CA GLN A 55 -8.41 -11.59 6.51
C GLN A 55 -7.20 -11.17 5.69
N PHE A 56 -6.03 -11.09 6.34
CA PHE A 56 -4.77 -10.92 5.61
C PHE A 56 -4.42 -12.21 4.89
N ARG A 57 -4.04 -12.12 3.62
CA ARG A 57 -3.64 -13.30 2.81
C ARG A 57 -2.44 -14.04 3.39
N GLU A 58 -1.55 -13.31 4.06
CA GLU A 58 -0.36 -13.85 4.70
C GLU A 58 -0.28 -13.32 6.13
N PRO A 59 -0.99 -13.96 7.10
CA PRO A 59 -1.04 -13.48 8.47
C PRO A 59 0.32 -13.60 9.17
N GLU A 60 1.12 -14.61 8.83
CA GLU A 60 2.45 -14.87 9.40
C GLU A 60 3.57 -13.99 8.82
N LEU A 61 3.25 -13.18 7.81
CA LEU A 61 4.24 -12.30 7.19
C LEU A 61 4.79 -11.31 8.24
N THR A 62 6.11 -11.25 8.34
CA THR A 62 6.80 -10.35 9.26
C THR A 62 7.00 -8.96 8.65
N LEU A 63 7.31 -7.97 9.50
CA LEU A 63 7.67 -6.63 9.07
C LEU A 63 8.83 -6.64 8.07
N ASP A 64 9.92 -7.36 8.39
CA ASP A 64 11.07 -7.50 7.50
C ASP A 64 10.71 -8.19 6.18
N GLY A 65 9.85 -9.21 6.23
CA GLY A 65 9.33 -9.87 5.04
C GLY A 65 8.58 -8.90 4.13
N MET A 66 7.70 -8.06 4.69
CA MET A 66 7.00 -7.03 3.91
C MET A 66 7.97 -5.99 3.35
N GLN A 67 8.96 -5.53 4.13
CA GLN A 67 9.97 -4.60 3.63
C GLN A 67 10.79 -5.20 2.48
N GLN A 68 11.18 -6.46 2.57
CA GLN A 68 11.90 -7.15 1.51
C GLN A 68 11.03 -7.29 0.25
N ARG A 69 9.76 -7.66 0.41
CA ARG A 69 8.79 -7.73 -0.69
C ARG A 69 8.63 -6.40 -1.41
N VAL A 70 8.45 -5.31 -0.67
CA VAL A 70 8.36 -3.96 -1.25
C VAL A 70 9.65 -3.59 -1.99
N ARG A 71 10.83 -3.90 -1.42
CA ARG A 71 12.11 -3.68 -2.11
C ARG A 71 12.21 -4.47 -3.41
N GLN A 72 11.80 -5.74 -3.42
CA GLN A 72 11.80 -6.58 -4.60
C GLN A 72 10.83 -6.07 -5.67
N LEU A 73 9.61 -5.67 -5.27
CA LEU A 73 8.62 -5.11 -6.19
C LEU A 73 9.12 -3.81 -6.84
N MET A 74 9.73 -2.93 -6.05
CA MET A 74 10.30 -1.67 -6.57
C MET A 74 11.48 -1.93 -7.50
N ARG A 75 12.33 -2.94 -7.22
CA ARG A 75 13.38 -3.37 -8.16
C ARG A 75 12.80 -3.87 -9.47
N LYS A 76 11.76 -4.70 -9.44
CA LYS A 76 11.08 -5.20 -10.65
C LYS A 76 10.45 -4.09 -11.49
N ARG A 77 10.11 -2.96 -10.87
CA ARG A 77 9.59 -1.76 -11.54
C ARG A 77 10.67 -0.76 -11.93
N GLU A 78 11.95 -1.17 -11.83
CA GLU A 78 13.11 -0.33 -12.15
C GLU A 78 13.10 1.01 -11.41
N ALA A 79 12.47 1.04 -10.22
CA ALA A 79 12.38 2.25 -9.43
C ALA A 79 13.77 2.61 -8.88
N PRO A 80 14.09 3.92 -8.83
CA PRO A 80 15.38 4.37 -8.33
C PRO A 80 15.59 3.99 -6.86
N TRP A 81 16.85 3.83 -6.47
CA TRP A 81 17.22 3.26 -5.18
C TRP A 81 16.63 4.02 -3.98
N TYR A 82 16.52 5.35 -4.07
CA TYR A 82 15.98 6.20 -3.01
C TYR A 82 14.48 5.97 -2.81
N ALA A 83 13.71 5.81 -3.90
CA ALA A 83 12.28 5.54 -3.85
C ALA A 83 12.03 4.15 -3.25
N ARG A 84 12.82 3.15 -3.66
CA ARG A 84 12.82 1.82 -3.08
C ARG A 84 13.12 1.85 -1.58
N ALA A 85 14.12 2.62 -1.15
CA ALA A 85 14.48 2.75 0.25
C ALA A 85 13.34 3.42 1.03
N TYR A 86 12.85 4.57 0.57
CA TYR A 86 11.74 5.30 1.18
C TYR A 86 10.50 4.44 1.38
N MET A 87 10.05 3.74 0.34
CA MET A 87 8.85 2.88 0.43
C MET A 87 9.03 1.75 1.44
N ALA A 88 10.22 1.14 1.50
CA ALA A 88 10.51 0.11 2.50
C ALA A 88 10.59 0.70 3.92
N HIS A 89 11.22 1.86 4.11
CA HIS A 89 11.36 2.51 5.41
C HIS A 89 10.02 2.99 5.99
N ARG A 90 9.02 3.24 5.15
CA ARG A 90 7.66 3.61 5.59
C ARG A 90 6.80 2.45 6.07
N ILE A 91 7.12 1.20 5.74
CA ILE A 91 6.30 0.04 6.15
C ILE A 91 6.03 -0.02 7.66
N PRO A 92 7.01 0.21 8.57
CA PRO A 92 6.77 0.17 10.02
C PRO A 92 5.77 1.23 10.52
N THR A 93 5.52 2.30 9.76
CA THR A 93 4.57 3.35 10.17
C THR A 93 3.11 3.03 9.80
N LEU A 94 2.90 2.03 8.95
CA LEU A 94 1.57 1.63 8.48
C LEU A 94 0.78 0.90 9.57
N ALA A 95 -0.56 0.98 9.53
CA ALA A 95 -1.41 0.47 10.61
C ALA A 95 -1.16 -1.00 10.96
N ARG A 96 -0.94 -1.88 9.95
CA ARG A 96 -0.67 -3.30 10.19
C ARG A 96 0.60 -3.56 11.01
N TRP A 97 1.60 -2.70 10.85
CA TRP A 97 2.94 -2.92 11.40
C TRP A 97 3.29 -2.00 12.56
N ARG A 98 2.39 -1.08 12.90
CA ARG A 98 2.59 -0.12 13.98
C ARG A 98 2.83 -0.89 15.29
N GLY A 99 3.96 -0.63 15.94
CA GLY A 99 4.37 -1.30 17.18
C GLY A 99 5.26 -2.54 16.98
N CYS A 100 5.42 -3.02 15.74
CA CYS A 100 6.43 -4.04 15.43
C CYS A 100 7.81 -3.37 15.44
N LYS A 101 8.56 -3.52 16.54
CA LYS A 101 9.92 -3.01 16.64
C LYS A 101 10.81 -3.80 15.67
N LYS A 102 11.58 -3.09 14.83
CA LYS A 102 12.72 -3.72 14.16
C LYS A 102 13.67 -4.20 15.24
N ARG A 103 13.84 -5.51 15.35
CA ARG A 103 14.83 -6.12 16.24
C ARG A 103 16.22 -5.99 15.64
#